data_AF-A0A7C0WMU8-F1
#
_entry.id   AF-A0A7C0WMU8-F1
#
_cell.length_a   1.000
_cell.length_b   1.000
_cell.length_c   1.000
_cell.angle_alpha   90.00
_cell.angle_beta   90.00
_cell.angle_gamma   90.00
#
_symmetry.space_group_name_H-M   'P 1'
#
loop_
_entity.id
_entity.type
_entity.pdbx_description
1 polymer ?
#
loop_
_entity_poly.entity_id
_entity_poly.type
_entity_poly.pdbx_seq_one_letter_code
_entity_poly.pdbx_strand_id
1 'polypeptide(L)'
;MPGQPDFIKDSMIKKYIRDTEKLRSSSKVVATINKQLNAIIQKVITEAAAIARESGKKTILQDDIVKALEKHVGRETLTWQQTLAQVLRQPAVNLRDIANGIDEELRRLKL
;
A
#
# COMPACT_ATOMS: atom_id res chain seq x y z
N MET A 1 10.37 9.07 23.32
CA MET A 1 10.63 8.71 21.91
C MET A 1 10.32 9.94 21.08
N PRO A 2 11.22 10.40 20.20
CA PRO A 2 10.93 11.54 19.33
C PRO A 2 9.59 11.27 18.62
N GLY A 3 8.69 12.25 18.70
CA GLY A 3 7.26 12.09 18.45
C GLY A 3 7.00 11.45 17.09
N GLN A 4 6.30 10.31 17.10
CA GLN A 4 5.81 9.69 15.88
C GLN A 4 4.97 10.73 15.12
N PRO A 5 5.22 10.97 13.82
CA PRO A 5 4.50 12.01 13.10
C PRO A 5 3.01 11.71 13.11
N ASP A 6 2.20 12.74 13.35
CA ASP A 6 0.74 12.62 13.36
C ASP A 6 0.17 13.00 11.99
N PHE A 7 -0.02 12.01 11.13
CA PHE A 7 -0.53 12.21 9.77
C PHE A 7 -2.06 12.27 9.73
N ILE A 8 -2.74 11.60 10.67
CA ILE A 8 -4.19 11.46 10.69
C ILE A 8 -4.74 12.03 12.00
N LYS A 9 -5.65 13.00 11.92
CA LYS A 9 -6.31 13.54 13.11
C LYS A 9 -7.24 12.49 13.75
N ASP A 10 -7.14 12.29 15.06
CA ASP A 10 -8.05 11.46 15.85
C ASP A 10 -9.54 11.77 15.59
N SER A 11 -9.86 13.05 15.40
CA SER A 11 -11.22 13.50 15.12
C SER A 11 -11.78 12.95 13.80
N MET A 12 -10.94 12.74 12.80
CA MET A 12 -11.35 12.16 11.51
C MET A 12 -11.70 10.69 11.67
N ILE A 13 -10.89 9.92 12.41
CA ILE A 13 -11.16 8.51 12.71
C ILE A 13 -12.47 8.38 13.49
N LYS A 14 -12.63 9.19 14.56
CA LYS A 14 -13.87 9.22 15.36
C LYS A 14 -15.10 9.57 14.53
N LYS A 15 -14.96 10.56 13.64
CA LYS A 15 -16.05 10.99 12.76
C LYS A 15 -16.43 9.89 11.79
N TYR A 16 -15.47 9.23 11.15
CA TYR A 16 -15.74 8.14 10.22
C TYR A 16 -16.47 6.96 10.88
N ILE A 17 -15.99 6.51 12.05
CA ILE A 17 -16.64 5.41 12.80
C ILE A 17 -18.07 5.77 13.19
N ARG A 18 -18.32 7.02 13.59
CA ARG A 18 -19.65 7.48 13.99
C ARG A 18 -20.59 7.67 12.80
N ASP A 19 -20.13 8.39 11.78
CA ASP A 19 -20.98 8.91 10.73
C ASP A 19 -21.19 7.87 9.62
N THR A 20 -20.18 7.05 9.33
CA THR A 20 -20.23 6.02 8.28
C THR A 20 -20.64 4.67 8.88
N GLU A 21 -19.86 4.16 9.84
CA GLU A 21 -20.08 2.83 10.42
C GLU A 21 -21.22 2.81 11.47
N LYS A 22 -21.72 3.99 11.86
CA LYS A 22 -22.78 4.14 12.88
C LYS A 22 -22.42 3.55 14.24
N LEU A 23 -21.13 3.55 14.59
CA LEU A 23 -20.61 2.98 15.84
C LEU A 23 -20.02 4.04 16.78
N ARG A 24 -19.90 3.70 18.06
CA ARG A 24 -19.14 4.49 19.03
C ARG A 24 -17.73 3.94 19.15
N SER A 25 -16.73 4.83 19.22
CA SER A 25 -15.33 4.48 19.43
C SER A 25 -14.82 5.09 20.73
N SER A 26 -14.10 4.31 21.53
CA SER A 26 -13.35 4.86 22.67
C SER A 26 -12.09 5.59 22.20
N SER A 27 -11.59 6.54 22.99
CA SER A 27 -10.33 7.22 22.69
C SER A 27 -9.14 6.25 22.61
N LYS A 28 -9.17 5.14 23.37
CA LYS A 28 -8.12 4.12 23.32
C LYS A 28 -8.07 3.42 21.96
N VAL A 29 -9.22 3.04 21.41
CA VAL A 29 -9.32 2.41 20.08
C VAL A 29 -8.79 3.36 19.01
N VAL A 30 -9.19 4.63 19.06
CA VAL A 30 -8.76 5.66 18.11
C VAL A 30 -7.24 5.85 18.18
N ALA A 31 -6.68 5.95 19.38
CA ALA A 31 -5.23 6.08 19.56
C ALA A 31 -4.46 4.86 19.03
N THR A 32 -5.00 3.64 19.20
CA THR A 32 -4.40 2.42 18.63
C THR A 32 -4.39 2.46 17.11
N ILE A 33 -5.53 2.79 16.48
CA ILE A 33 -5.64 2.92 15.01
C ILE A 33 -4.65 3.98 14.52
N ASN A 34 -4.67 5.17 15.12
CA ASN A 34 -3.83 6.28 14.68
C ASN A 34 -2.34 5.94 14.79
N LYS A 35 -1.91 5.36 15.92
CA LYS A 35 -0.52 4.91 16.12
C LYS A 35 -0.06 3.93 15.05
N GLN A 36 -0.89 2.93 14.71
CA GLN A 36 -0.54 1.93 13.70
C GLN A 36 -0.51 2.52 12.29
N LEU A 37 -1.52 3.31 11.91
CA LEU A 37 -1.56 3.94 10.60
C LEU A 37 -0.42 4.94 10.41
N ASN A 38 -0.13 5.78 11.40
CA ASN A 38 1.00 6.70 11.35
C ASN A 38 2.34 5.96 11.20
N ALA A 39 2.49 4.79 11.85
CA ALA A 39 3.70 3.96 11.67
C ALA A 39 3.82 3.44 10.24
N ILE A 40 2.70 3.01 9.64
CA ILE A 40 2.67 2.51 8.26
C ILE A 40 2.98 3.64 7.28
N ILE A 41 2.32 4.80 7.41
CA ILE A 41 2.57 5.97 6.56
C ILE A 41 4.04 6.39 6.63
N GLN A 42 4.62 6.44 7.83
CA GLN A 42 6.02 6.77 8.01
C GLN A 42 6.95 5.77 7.30
N LYS A 43 6.69 4.47 7.42
CA LYS A 43 7.47 3.43 6.73
C LYS A 43 7.38 3.57 5.21
N VAL A 44 6.18 3.75 4.66
CA VAL A 44 5.93 3.93 3.23
C VAL A 44 6.68 5.15 2.69
N ILE A 45 6.59 6.31 3.36
CA ILE A 45 7.30 7.52 2.94
C ILE A 45 8.82 7.31 2.99
N THR A 46 9.32 6.64 4.02
CA THR A 46 10.76 6.39 4.20
C THR A 46 11.31 5.48 3.09
N GLU A 47 10.58 4.42 2.78
CA GLU A 47 10.92 3.47 1.71
C GLU A 47 10.83 4.15 0.32
N ALA A 48 9.76 4.88 0.03
CA ALA A 48 9.62 5.60 -1.23
C ALA A 48 10.74 6.64 -1.42
N ALA A 49 11.15 7.32 -0.34
CA ALA A 49 12.29 8.22 -0.37
C ALA A 49 13.62 7.48 -0.62
N ALA A 50 13.78 6.25 -0.13
CA ALA A 50 14.95 5.43 -0.41
C ALA A 50 15.01 5.03 -1.89
N ILE A 51 13.90 4.52 -2.44
CA ILE A 51 13.77 4.14 -3.86
C ILE A 51 14.08 5.32 -4.79
N ALA A 52 13.52 6.50 -4.49
CA ALA A 52 13.77 7.70 -5.26
C ALA A 52 15.27 8.09 -5.24
N ARG A 53 15.91 8.03 -4.06
CA ARG A 53 17.34 8.35 -3.89
C ARG A 53 18.25 7.36 -4.59
N GLU A 54 17.95 6.06 -4.53
CA GLU A 54 18.68 5.02 -5.28
C GLU A 54 18.64 5.27 -6.79
N SER A 55 17.55 5.86 -7.27
CA SER A 55 17.38 6.28 -8.67
C SER A 55 17.96 7.67 -8.98
N GLY A 56 18.68 8.31 -8.05
CA GLY A 56 19.26 9.65 -8.20
C GLY A 56 18.24 10.80 -8.21
N LYS A 57 16.98 10.55 -7.85
CA LYS A 57 15.91 11.55 -7.87
C LYS A 57 15.85 12.30 -6.53
N LYS A 58 15.49 13.59 -6.59
CA LYS A 58 15.19 14.43 -5.41
C LYS A 58 13.68 14.53 -5.09
N THR A 59 12.86 13.88 -5.91
CA THR A 59 11.40 13.93 -5.83
C THR A 59 10.89 12.50 -5.75
N ILE A 60 10.01 12.23 -4.79
CA ILE A 60 9.28 10.97 -4.70
C ILE A 60 8.20 11.00 -5.79
N LEU A 61 8.21 10.02 -6.68
CA LEU A 61 7.21 9.85 -7.71
C LEU A 61 6.16 8.81 -7.30
N GLN A 62 5.06 8.76 -8.05
CA GLN A 62 3.98 7.82 -7.81
C GLN A 62 4.48 6.37 -7.76
N ASP A 63 5.34 5.97 -8.70
CA ASP A 63 5.88 4.60 -8.76
C ASP A 63 6.68 4.22 -7.50
N ASP A 64 7.40 5.18 -6.90
CA ASP A 64 8.17 4.95 -5.68
C ASP A 64 7.22 4.67 -4.49
N ILE A 65 6.11 5.40 -4.42
CA ILE A 65 5.04 5.18 -3.43
C ILE A 65 4.33 3.85 -3.65
N VAL A 66 3.99 3.50 -4.89
CA VAL A 66 3.33 2.22 -5.21
C VAL A 66 4.20 1.05 -4.76
N LYS A 67 5.50 1.06 -5.12
CA LYS A 67 6.45 0.03 -4.68
C LYS A 67 6.59 -0.03 -3.16
N ALA A 68 6.65 1.13 -2.49
CA ALA A 68 6.72 1.19 -1.03
C ALA A 68 5.44 0.66 -0.34
N LEU A 69 4.26 0.93 -0.90
CA LEU A 69 2.98 0.42 -0.41
C LEU A 69 2.90 -1.10 -0.55
N GLU A 70 3.27 -1.65 -1.71
CA GLU A 70 3.30 -3.10 -1.94
C GLU A 70 4.16 -3.83 -0.90
N LYS A 71 5.28 -3.23 -0.50
CA LYS A 71 6.19 -3.80 0.50
C LYS A 71 5.62 -3.79 1.93
N HIS A 72 4.89 -2.75 2.31
CA HIS A 72 4.54 -2.50 3.72
C HIS A 72 3.08 -2.69 4.08
N VAL A 73 2.17 -2.52 3.12
CA VAL A 73 0.72 -2.72 3.31
C VAL A 73 0.28 -4.06 2.72
N GLY A 74 1.12 -4.64 1.85
CA GLY A 74 0.84 -5.86 1.11
C GLY A 74 0.24 -5.58 -0.27
N ARG A 75 0.13 -6.63 -1.07
CA ARG A 75 -0.58 -6.58 -2.36
C ARG A 75 -2.06 -6.65 -2.11
N GLU A 76 -2.84 -5.83 -2.81
CA GLU A 76 -4.27 -6.04 -2.89
C GLU A 76 -4.53 -7.41 -3.52
N THR A 77 -5.32 -8.26 -2.86
CA THR A 77 -5.77 -9.52 -3.46
C THR A 77 -6.78 -9.18 -4.54
N LEU A 78 -6.31 -9.15 -5.78
CA LEU A 78 -7.18 -8.95 -6.93
C LEU A 78 -7.94 -10.24 -7.24
N THR A 79 -9.23 -10.10 -7.56
CA THR A 79 -9.95 -11.16 -8.27
C THR A 79 -9.31 -11.40 -9.64
N TRP A 80 -9.53 -12.57 -10.23
CA TRP A 80 -9.00 -12.88 -11.56
C TRP A 80 -9.40 -11.83 -12.61
N GLN A 81 -10.63 -11.32 -12.56
CA GLN A 81 -11.11 -10.28 -13.46
C GLN A 81 -10.37 -8.95 -13.28
N GLN A 82 -10.06 -8.56 -12.04
CA GLN A 82 -9.28 -7.35 -11.76
C GLN A 82 -7.81 -7.52 -12.19
N THR A 83 -7.22 -8.69 -11.96
CA THR A 83 -5.88 -9.04 -12.45
C THR A 83 -5.82 -8.92 -13.97
N LEU A 84 -6.77 -9.52 -14.67
CA LEU A 84 -6.85 -9.46 -16.13
C LEU A 84 -6.98 -8.01 -16.62
N ALA A 85 -7.82 -7.20 -15.98
CA ALA A 85 -7.98 -5.79 -16.33
C ALA A 85 -6.68 -4.99 -16.16
N GLN A 86 -5.86 -5.30 -15.16
CA GLN A 86 -4.55 -4.66 -14.99
C GLN A 86 -3.54 -5.12 -16.03
N VAL A 87 -3.51 -6.42 -16.33
CA VAL A 87 -2.64 -7.00 -17.37
C VAL A 87 -2.93 -6.36 -18.74
N LEU A 88 -4.20 -6.21 -19.10
CA LEU A 88 -4.62 -5.62 -20.38
C LEU A 88 -4.35 -4.11 -20.49
N ARG A 89 -4.10 -3.41 -19.39
CA ARG A 89 -3.74 -1.98 -19.40
C ARG A 89 -2.27 -1.73 -19.74
N GLN A 90 -1.43 -2.74 -19.68
CA GLN A 90 -0.01 -2.61 -20.00
C GLN A 90 0.17 -2.61 -21.53
N PRO A 91 0.77 -1.56 -22.11
CA PRO A 91 0.98 -1.52 -23.55
C PRO A 91 1.98 -2.61 -23.98
N ALA A 92 1.61 -3.38 -24.99
CA ALA A 92 2.43 -4.41 -25.65
C ALA A 92 2.78 -5.66 -24.84
N VAL A 93 1.94 -6.09 -23.89
CA VAL A 93 2.15 -7.38 -23.24
C VAL A 93 1.71 -8.53 -24.14
N ASN A 94 2.65 -9.39 -24.54
CA ASN A 94 2.35 -10.63 -25.25
C ASN A 94 1.77 -11.65 -24.27
N LEU A 95 0.68 -12.33 -24.65
CA LEU A 95 0.09 -13.43 -23.88
C LEU A 95 1.12 -14.51 -23.51
N ARG A 96 2.14 -14.70 -24.35
CA ARG A 96 3.25 -15.62 -24.08
C ARG A 96 4.08 -15.21 -22.87
N ASP A 97 4.36 -13.92 -22.72
CA ASP A 97 5.16 -13.41 -21.61
C ASP A 97 4.37 -13.46 -20.30
N ILE A 98 3.06 -13.23 -20.35
CA ILE A 98 2.15 -13.46 -19.22
C ILE A 98 2.17 -14.92 -18.80
N ALA A 99 2.01 -15.84 -19.75
CA ALA A 99 2.01 -17.28 -19.47
C ALA A 99 3.34 -17.74 -18.84
N ASN A 100 4.47 -17.27 -19.37
CA ASN A 100 5.79 -17.56 -18.81
C ASN A 100 5.94 -17.02 -17.39
N GLY A 101 5.52 -15.77 -17.14
CA GLY A 101 5.58 -15.17 -15.81
C GLY A 101 4.69 -15.89 -14.79
N ILE A 102 3.52 -16.39 -15.20
CA ILE A 102 2.66 -17.22 -14.34
C ILE A 102 3.37 -18.54 -14.00
N ASP A 103 3.96 -19.22 -15.00
CA ASP A 103 4.65 -20.51 -14.79
C ASP A 103 5.88 -20.37 -13.87
N GLU A 104 6.67 -19.31 -14.04
CA GLU A 104 7.79 -19.00 -13.14
C GLU A 104 7.32 -18.76 -11.70
N GLU A 105 6.20 -18.06 -11.53
CA GLU A 105 5.69 -17.71 -10.21
C GLU A 105 5.06 -18.93 -9.49
N LEU A 106 4.40 -19.83 -10.22
CA LEU A 106 3.93 -21.10 -9.68
C LEU A 106 5.10 -21.95 -9.17
N ARG A 107 6.18 -22.06 -9.96
CA ARG A 107 7.41 -22.74 -9.54
C ARG A 107 8.03 -22.13 -8.29
N ARG A 108 8.05 -20.79 -8.18
CA ARG A 108 8.56 -20.09 -6.99
C ARG A 108 7.72 -20.41 -5.75
N LEU A 109 6.40 -20.49 -5.91
CA LEU A 109 5.45 -20.80 -4.84
C LEU A 109 5.39 -22.29 -4.48
N LYS A 110 6.05 -23.16 -5.25
CA LYS A 110 6.01 -24.63 -5.11
C LYS A 110 4.58 -25.18 -5.22
N LEU A 111 3.77 -24.57 -6.07
CA LEU A 111 2.42 -25.01 -6.43
C LEU A 111 2.45 -25.82 -7.72
#